data_AF-A0A6L2K9V8-F1
#
_entry.id   AF-A0A6L2K9V8-F1
#
_cell.length_a   1.000
_cell.length_b   1.000
_cell.length_c   1.000
_cell.angle_alpha   90.00
_cell.angle_beta   90.00
_cell.angle_gamma   90.00
#
_symmetry.space_group_name_H-M   'P 1'
#
loop_
_entity.id
_entity.type
_entity.pdbx_description
1 polymer ?
#
loop_
_entity_poly.entity_id
_entity_poly.type
_entity_poly.pdbx_seq_one_letter_code
_entity_poly.pdbx_strand_id
1 'polypeptide(L)'
;MWDGWGSLDDIFRSIDNGSLRGFPKDVQEAEHQNLVCAKNLVIDRSVQKAYIQAIRAAKNFIYIENQYFLGSSYAWPSFKDAGADHLIPMEIALKIVNKIRANERFSVYIIIPMWPEGSPNSAPVQEILFWQAQTMQMMYDIIAEELKASEILYAHPQDYLNFYCLGNREWCNEEGSTSGSNRSSSGSSVSPSYKNGRFMIYVHAKGMIVDDEYVILGSANINQRSMAGSRDTEIAMGAYQPHHTWTNKKQHPRGQVYGYRMSLWTEHMGTIEDHMKEPESLACMHNVNQLAEDNWRKFTSDDFSPLQGHILKYPIKVNYNGKMCKKNTTL
;
A
#
# COMPACT_ATOMS: atom_id res chain seq x y z
N MET A 1 6.51 -30.23 -5.06
CA MET A 1 6.87 -29.01 -4.29
C MET A 1 5.96 -27.81 -4.62
N TRP A 2 4.95 -27.97 -5.50
CA TRP A 2 3.85 -27.03 -5.74
C TRP A 2 2.48 -27.64 -5.39
N ASP A 3 2.48 -28.75 -4.66
CA ASP A 3 1.30 -29.55 -4.33
C ASP A 3 0.53 -28.86 -3.19
N GLY A 4 -0.25 -27.83 -3.51
CA GLY A 4 -1.06 -27.09 -2.52
C GLY A 4 -1.59 -25.72 -2.97
N TRP A 5 -1.10 -25.18 -4.08
CA TRP A 5 -1.64 -23.99 -4.74
C TRP A 5 -2.68 -24.38 -5.78
N GLY A 6 -3.65 -23.49 -6.04
CA GLY A 6 -4.74 -23.77 -6.96
C GLY A 6 -4.26 -23.89 -8.40
N SER A 7 -5.00 -24.59 -9.24
CA SER A 7 -4.68 -24.80 -10.66
C SER A 7 -4.79 -23.52 -11.53
N LEU A 8 -4.87 -22.34 -10.92
CA LEU A 8 -4.93 -21.03 -11.55
C LEU A 8 -4.02 -20.09 -10.77
N ASP A 9 -2.71 -20.31 -10.88
CA ASP A 9 -1.77 -19.19 -10.75
C ASP A 9 -1.99 -18.30 -11.97
N ASP A 10 -2.74 -17.22 -11.77
CA ASP A 10 -3.08 -16.31 -12.86
C ASP A 10 -1.94 -15.31 -13.06
N ILE A 11 -1.39 -15.30 -14.27
CA ILE A 11 -0.40 -14.30 -14.69
C ILE A 11 -1.14 -13.11 -15.29
N PHE A 12 -0.87 -11.94 -14.74
CA PHE A 12 -1.44 -10.68 -15.17
C PHE A 12 -0.35 -9.77 -15.74
N ARG A 13 -0.72 -8.92 -16.70
CA ARG A 13 0.19 -7.96 -17.31
C ARG A 13 -0.46 -6.58 -17.48
N SER A 14 0.40 -5.58 -17.55
CA SER A 14 0.12 -4.29 -18.16
C SER A 14 1.04 -4.20 -19.37
N ILE A 15 0.52 -4.39 -20.58
CA ILE A 15 1.36 -4.41 -21.79
C ILE A 15 0.51 -4.13 -23.04
N ASP A 16 1.10 -3.59 -24.10
CA ASP A 16 0.42 -3.39 -25.38
C ASP A 16 1.10 -4.10 -26.56
N ASN A 17 0.43 -4.11 -27.71
CA ASN A 17 0.94 -4.68 -28.96
C ASN A 17 2.19 -3.99 -29.54
N GLY A 18 2.66 -2.87 -28.96
CA GLY A 18 3.95 -2.29 -29.27
C GLY A 18 5.12 -3.07 -28.64
N SER A 19 4.86 -3.75 -27.53
CA SER A 19 5.87 -4.44 -26.72
C SER A 19 5.82 -5.97 -26.79
N LEU A 20 4.81 -6.54 -27.46
CA LEU A 20 4.70 -8.00 -27.69
C LEU A 20 4.12 -8.34 -29.07
N ARG A 21 4.34 -9.57 -29.51
CA ARG A 21 3.74 -10.14 -30.72
C ARG A 21 2.63 -11.13 -30.35
N GLY A 22 1.61 -11.22 -31.19
CA GLY A 22 0.56 -12.26 -31.07
C GLY A 22 -0.78 -11.78 -30.51
N PHE A 23 -0.94 -10.48 -30.22
CA PHE A 23 -2.28 -9.95 -29.96
C PHE A 23 -3.16 -10.01 -31.21
N PRO A 24 -4.47 -10.28 -31.03
CA PRO A 24 -5.43 -10.29 -32.13
C PRO A 24 -5.49 -8.92 -32.80
N LYS A 25 -5.72 -8.93 -34.11
CA LYS A 25 -5.86 -7.69 -34.90
C LYS A 25 -7.31 -7.23 -34.98
N ASP A 26 -8.24 -8.15 -34.81
CA ASP A 26 -9.67 -7.88 -34.79
C ASP A 26 -10.10 -7.39 -33.40
N VAL A 27 -10.96 -6.37 -33.37
CA VAL A 27 -11.41 -5.74 -32.12
C VAL A 27 -12.30 -6.67 -31.31
N GLN A 28 -13.19 -7.44 -31.95
CA GLN A 28 -14.08 -8.37 -31.26
C GLN A 28 -13.28 -9.50 -30.63
N GLU A 29 -12.29 -10.04 -31.35
CA GLU A 29 -11.39 -11.06 -30.83
C GLU A 29 -10.56 -10.54 -29.64
N ALA A 30 -10.07 -9.30 -29.72
CA ALA A 30 -9.37 -8.65 -28.61
C ALA A 30 -10.25 -8.50 -27.36
N GLU A 31 -11.49 -8.05 -27.53
CA GLU A 31 -12.45 -7.90 -26.44
C GLU A 31 -12.83 -9.25 -25.82
N HIS A 32 -13.00 -10.30 -26.64
CA HIS A 32 -13.21 -11.68 -26.18
C HIS A 32 -12.06 -12.21 -25.32
N GLN A 33 -10.83 -11.74 -25.56
CA GLN A 33 -9.65 -12.04 -24.75
C GLN A 33 -9.43 -11.05 -23.59
N ASN A 34 -10.43 -10.23 -23.26
CA ASN A 34 -10.35 -9.20 -22.21
C ASN A 34 -9.30 -8.10 -22.46
N LEU A 35 -8.87 -7.90 -23.70
CA LEU A 35 -7.98 -6.80 -24.10
C LEU A 35 -8.81 -5.53 -24.40
N VAL A 36 -8.15 -4.38 -24.33
CA VAL A 36 -8.75 -3.07 -24.59
C VAL A 36 -8.13 -2.47 -25.84
N CYS A 37 -8.97 -2.07 -26.80
CA CYS A 37 -8.53 -1.39 -28.01
C CYS A 37 -8.61 0.13 -27.84
N ALA A 38 -7.50 0.85 -28.00
CA ALA A 38 -7.48 2.31 -27.92
C ALA A 38 -6.43 2.92 -28.86
N LYS A 39 -6.81 3.90 -29.68
CA LYS A 39 -5.90 4.67 -30.57
C LYS A 39 -4.90 3.78 -31.33
N ASN A 40 -5.40 2.70 -31.95
CA ASN A 40 -4.63 1.68 -32.70
C ASN A 40 -3.74 0.75 -31.87
N LEU A 41 -3.83 0.79 -30.54
CA LEU A 41 -3.18 -0.16 -29.65
C LEU A 41 -4.17 -1.20 -29.16
N VAL A 42 -3.69 -2.44 -29.04
CA VAL A 42 -4.34 -3.51 -28.29
C VAL A 42 -3.61 -3.63 -26.96
N ILE A 43 -4.34 -3.44 -25.86
CA ILE A 43 -3.77 -3.22 -24.53
C ILE A 43 -4.29 -4.29 -23.57
N ASP A 44 -3.37 -4.98 -22.91
CA ASP A 44 -3.63 -5.82 -21.75
C ASP A 44 -3.51 -4.97 -20.49
N ARG A 45 -4.62 -4.92 -19.72
CA ARG A 45 -4.71 -4.24 -18.41
C ARG A 45 -5.11 -5.24 -17.32
N SER A 46 -4.78 -6.51 -17.50
CA SER A 46 -5.17 -7.59 -16.59
C SER A 46 -4.63 -7.38 -15.17
N VAL A 47 -3.49 -6.70 -14.98
CA VAL A 47 -3.02 -6.32 -13.63
C VAL A 47 -4.06 -5.46 -12.91
N GLN A 48 -4.55 -4.39 -13.55
CA GLN A 48 -5.55 -3.53 -12.94
C GLN A 48 -6.84 -4.30 -12.67
N LYS A 49 -7.27 -5.14 -13.61
CA LYS A 49 -8.46 -5.99 -13.45
C LYS A 49 -8.33 -6.95 -12.27
N ALA A 50 -7.17 -7.58 -12.09
CA ALA A 50 -6.90 -8.49 -10.99
C ALA A 50 -6.96 -7.78 -9.63
N TYR A 51 -6.34 -6.61 -9.50
CA TYR A 51 -6.46 -5.81 -8.28
C TYR A 51 -7.92 -5.44 -7.99
N ILE A 52 -8.68 -4.96 -8.99
CA ILE A 52 -10.11 -4.63 -8.83
C ILE A 52 -10.92 -5.84 -8.36
N GLN A 53 -10.74 -7.00 -9.01
CA GLN A 53 -11.46 -8.22 -8.66
C GLN A 53 -11.14 -8.68 -7.24
N ALA A 54 -9.85 -8.67 -6.85
CA ALA A 54 -9.41 -9.04 -5.51
C ALA A 54 -9.99 -8.09 -4.45
N ILE A 55 -9.96 -6.77 -4.68
CA ILE A 55 -10.56 -5.78 -3.77
C ILE A 55 -12.07 -6.00 -3.65
N ARG A 56 -12.77 -6.21 -4.77
CA ARG A 56 -14.22 -6.45 -4.77
C ARG A 56 -14.60 -7.77 -4.09
N ALA A 57 -13.75 -8.79 -4.16
CA ALA A 57 -13.96 -10.06 -3.49
C ALA A 57 -13.68 -10.00 -1.98
N ALA A 58 -12.85 -9.05 -1.52
CA ALA A 58 -12.45 -8.93 -0.12
C ALA A 58 -13.63 -8.83 0.85
N LYS A 59 -13.52 -9.56 1.96
CA LYS A 59 -14.56 -9.73 2.99
C LYS A 59 -14.14 -9.20 4.36
N ASN A 60 -12.88 -9.37 4.75
CA ASN A 60 -12.40 -9.13 6.12
C ASN A 60 -11.32 -8.03 6.14
N PHE A 61 -10.26 -8.16 5.35
CA PHE A 61 -9.22 -7.14 5.29
C PHE A 61 -8.41 -7.15 3.99
N ILE A 62 -7.72 -6.03 3.75
CA ILE A 62 -6.73 -5.87 2.69
C ILE A 62 -5.43 -5.34 3.31
N TYR A 63 -4.31 -5.94 2.93
CA TYR A 63 -2.96 -5.49 3.29
C TYR A 63 -2.17 -5.22 2.01
N ILE A 64 -1.64 -4.00 1.84
CA ILE A 64 -0.91 -3.58 0.65
C ILE A 64 0.47 -3.08 1.06
N GLU A 65 1.50 -3.52 0.35
CA GLU A 65 2.80 -2.85 0.32
C GLU A 65 3.09 -2.39 -1.11
N ASN A 66 3.26 -1.08 -1.30
CA ASN A 66 3.50 -0.54 -2.64
C ASN A 66 4.44 0.66 -2.64
N GLN A 67 5.27 0.79 -3.66
CA GLN A 67 6.16 1.97 -3.81
C GLN A 67 5.39 3.27 -4.08
N TYR A 68 4.26 3.18 -4.79
CA TYR A 68 3.41 4.33 -5.07
C TYR A 68 1.98 4.01 -4.70
N PHE A 69 1.26 5.02 -4.22
CA PHE A 69 -0.17 4.93 -3.99
C PHE A 69 -0.85 6.23 -4.40
N LEU A 70 -1.18 6.34 -5.69
CA LEU A 70 -1.89 7.50 -6.24
C LEU A 70 -2.77 7.06 -7.40
N GLY A 71 -3.97 7.61 -7.53
CA GLY A 71 -4.87 7.24 -8.63
C GLY A 71 -6.32 7.64 -8.37
N SER A 72 -7.20 7.24 -9.29
CA SER A 72 -8.60 7.65 -9.33
C SER A 72 -8.76 9.18 -9.37
N SER A 73 -7.94 9.86 -10.19
CA SER A 73 -7.84 11.33 -10.18
C SER A 73 -9.15 12.03 -10.45
N TYR A 74 -10.05 11.44 -11.23
CA TYR A 74 -11.39 11.97 -11.52
C TYR A 74 -12.21 12.30 -10.25
N ALA A 75 -11.88 11.70 -9.11
CA ALA A 75 -12.55 11.93 -7.83
C ALA A 75 -11.70 12.73 -6.81
N TRP A 76 -10.50 13.19 -7.18
CA TRP A 76 -9.69 14.01 -6.28
C TRP A 76 -10.38 15.33 -5.91
N PRO A 77 -10.10 15.89 -4.72
CA PRO A 77 -10.61 17.21 -4.32
C PRO A 77 -10.19 18.33 -5.28
N SER A 78 -9.05 18.19 -5.94
CA SER A 78 -8.52 19.11 -6.95
C SER A 78 -7.80 18.31 -8.05
N PHE A 79 -7.58 18.92 -9.22
CA PHE A 79 -6.89 18.28 -10.37
C PHE A 79 -7.58 17.01 -10.88
N LYS A 80 -8.91 17.06 -11.06
CA LYS A 80 -9.70 15.89 -11.45
C LYS A 80 -9.30 15.29 -12.80
N ASP A 81 -8.82 16.14 -13.72
CA ASP A 81 -8.43 15.75 -15.08
C ASP A 81 -6.93 15.42 -15.21
N ALA A 82 -6.25 15.07 -14.11
CA ALA A 82 -4.81 14.73 -14.12
C ALA A 82 -4.48 13.43 -14.90
N GLY A 83 -5.50 12.65 -15.29
CA GLY A 83 -5.36 11.47 -16.15
C GLY A 83 -4.75 10.26 -15.44
N ALA A 84 -4.91 10.16 -14.12
CA ALA A 84 -4.58 8.99 -13.31
C ALA A 84 -5.85 8.20 -12.97
N ASP A 85 -6.54 7.72 -14.01
CA ASP A 85 -7.92 7.24 -13.95
C ASP A 85 -8.10 5.78 -13.52
N HIS A 86 -7.03 5.05 -13.17
CA HIS A 86 -7.18 3.69 -12.67
C HIS A 86 -7.98 3.65 -11.36
N LEU A 87 -8.69 2.54 -11.14
CA LEU A 87 -9.78 2.48 -10.15
C LEU A 87 -9.34 2.05 -8.74
N ILE A 88 -8.08 1.64 -8.55
CA ILE A 88 -7.64 0.95 -7.33
C ILE A 88 -7.96 1.72 -6.03
N PRO A 89 -7.58 3.00 -5.86
CA PRO A 89 -7.94 3.74 -4.65
C PRO A 89 -9.46 3.89 -4.44
N MET A 90 -10.22 4.13 -5.52
CA MET A 90 -11.68 4.24 -5.45
C MET A 90 -12.35 2.92 -5.04
N GLU A 91 -11.93 1.79 -5.62
CA GLU A 91 -12.48 0.46 -5.27
C GLU A 91 -12.25 0.12 -3.80
N ILE A 92 -11.08 0.49 -3.24
CA ILE A 92 -10.78 0.30 -1.81
C ILE A 92 -11.73 1.16 -0.96
N ALA A 93 -11.88 2.45 -1.28
CA ALA A 93 -12.75 3.35 -0.53
C ALA A 93 -14.22 2.88 -0.59
N LEU A 94 -14.71 2.50 -1.77
CA LEU A 94 -16.07 1.98 -1.95
C LEU A 94 -16.27 0.62 -1.27
N LYS A 95 -15.25 -0.24 -1.24
CA LYS A 95 -15.31 -1.49 -0.47
C LYS A 95 -15.51 -1.22 1.01
N ILE A 96 -14.77 -0.28 1.59
CA ILE A 96 -14.94 0.14 2.99
C ILE A 96 -16.36 0.70 3.21
N VAL A 97 -16.82 1.61 2.35
CA VAL A 97 -18.18 2.17 2.40
C VAL A 97 -19.25 1.09 2.38
N ASN A 98 -19.13 0.11 1.49
CA ASN A 98 -20.08 -1.00 1.41
C ASN A 98 -20.09 -1.85 2.69
N LYS A 99 -18.93 -2.03 3.33
CA LYS A 99 -18.80 -2.76 4.60
C LYS A 99 -19.40 -1.97 5.78
N ILE A 100 -19.18 -0.66 5.82
CA ILE A 100 -19.82 0.25 6.78
C ILE A 100 -21.35 0.16 6.66
N ARG A 101 -21.90 0.29 5.44
CA ARG A 101 -23.34 0.18 5.18
C ARG A 101 -23.94 -1.16 5.57
N ALA A 102 -23.17 -2.24 5.39
CA ALA A 102 -23.56 -3.59 5.80
C ALA A 102 -23.39 -3.84 7.30
N ASN A 103 -22.84 -2.88 8.06
CA ASN A 103 -22.42 -3.05 9.45
C ASN A 103 -21.48 -4.26 9.63
N GLU A 104 -20.62 -4.48 8.64
CA GLU A 104 -19.63 -5.55 8.62
C GLU A 104 -18.24 -4.98 8.89
N ARG A 105 -17.47 -5.66 9.75
CA ARG A 105 -16.11 -5.24 10.05
C ARG A 105 -15.20 -5.41 8.83
N PHE A 106 -14.39 -4.40 8.53
CA PHE A 106 -13.40 -4.45 7.44
C PHE A 106 -12.21 -3.54 7.68
N SER A 107 -11.00 -4.05 7.44
CA SER A 107 -9.75 -3.31 7.67
C SER A 107 -8.90 -3.18 6.41
N VAL A 108 -8.28 -2.02 6.21
CA VAL A 108 -7.31 -1.80 5.13
C VAL A 108 -6.03 -1.19 5.69
N TYR A 109 -4.91 -1.87 5.43
CA TYR A 109 -3.57 -1.47 5.84
C TYR A 109 -2.72 -1.23 4.58
N ILE A 110 -2.14 -0.04 4.47
CA ILE A 110 -1.34 0.34 3.29
C ILE A 110 0.04 0.80 3.77
N ILE A 111 1.09 0.09 3.37
CA ILE A 111 2.48 0.47 3.62
C ILE A 111 3.08 1.02 2.32
N ILE A 112 3.59 2.24 2.41
CA ILE A 112 4.20 3.00 1.32
C ILE A 112 5.52 3.61 1.80
N PRO A 113 6.47 3.95 0.92
CA PRO A 113 7.70 4.60 1.36
C PRO A 113 7.38 5.98 1.95
N MET A 114 8.23 6.47 2.87
CA MET A 114 8.04 7.78 3.47
C MET A 114 8.06 8.91 2.43
N TRP A 115 8.88 8.75 1.40
CA TRP A 115 8.81 9.46 0.14
C TRP A 115 9.35 8.54 -0.98
N PRO A 116 8.96 8.76 -2.25
CA PRO A 116 9.54 8.07 -3.40
C PRO A 116 11.06 8.22 -3.51
N GLU A 117 11.75 7.29 -4.17
CA GLU A 117 13.20 7.34 -4.33
C GLU A 117 13.63 8.66 -5.01
N GLY A 118 14.68 9.26 -4.46
CA GLY A 118 15.19 10.57 -4.88
C GLY A 118 15.30 11.55 -3.73
N SER A 119 15.73 12.78 -4.05
CA SER A 119 15.78 13.86 -3.06
C SER A 119 14.35 14.27 -2.68
N PRO A 120 13.98 14.25 -1.38
CA PRO A 120 12.62 14.60 -0.94
C PRO A 120 12.22 16.01 -1.32
N ASN A 121 13.18 16.92 -1.50
CA ASN A 121 12.94 18.32 -1.88
C ASN A 121 12.93 18.55 -3.40
N SER A 122 13.12 17.50 -4.20
CA SER A 122 13.05 17.63 -5.67
C SER A 122 11.61 17.80 -6.15
N ALA A 123 11.43 18.57 -7.24
CA ALA A 123 10.11 18.81 -7.82
C ALA A 123 9.34 17.51 -8.15
N PRO A 124 9.96 16.48 -8.79
CA PRO A 124 9.23 15.24 -9.08
C PRO A 124 8.74 14.51 -7.83
N VAL A 125 9.55 14.46 -6.76
CA VAL A 125 9.16 13.81 -5.51
C VAL A 125 8.03 14.58 -4.83
N GLN A 126 8.10 15.92 -4.80
CA GLN A 126 7.03 16.76 -4.23
C GLN A 126 5.71 16.64 -5.01
N GLU A 127 5.77 16.54 -6.34
CA GLU A 127 4.56 16.30 -7.17
C GLU A 127 3.94 14.94 -6.88
N ILE A 128 4.75 13.87 -6.76
CA ILE A 128 4.22 12.54 -6.43
C ILE A 128 3.58 12.53 -5.04
N LEU A 129 4.22 13.15 -4.04
CA LEU A 129 3.66 13.30 -2.70
C LEU A 129 2.36 14.11 -2.71
N PHE A 130 2.26 15.12 -3.58
CA PHE A 130 1.04 15.88 -3.78
C PHE A 130 -0.11 15.01 -4.33
N TRP A 131 0.13 14.22 -5.37
CA TRP A 131 -0.88 13.31 -5.95
C TRP A 131 -1.31 12.20 -4.99
N GLN A 132 -0.36 11.66 -4.22
CA GLN A 132 -0.66 10.74 -3.15
C GLN A 132 -1.56 11.38 -2.08
N ALA A 133 -1.27 12.62 -1.68
CA ALA A 133 -2.12 13.35 -0.74
C ALA A 133 -3.54 13.61 -1.28
N GLN A 134 -3.70 13.94 -2.57
CA GLN A 134 -5.03 14.06 -3.19
C GLN A 134 -5.80 12.74 -3.15
N THR A 135 -5.11 11.63 -3.41
CA THR A 135 -5.69 10.27 -3.39
C THR A 135 -6.13 9.88 -1.97
N MET A 136 -5.25 10.06 -0.97
CA MET A 136 -5.59 9.79 0.42
C MET A 136 -6.74 10.68 0.91
N GLN A 137 -6.75 11.96 0.55
CA GLN A 137 -7.82 12.90 0.92
C GLN A 137 -9.18 12.44 0.37
N MET A 138 -9.22 12.07 -0.92
CA MET A 138 -10.42 11.52 -1.56
C MET A 138 -10.94 10.29 -0.81
N MET A 139 -10.08 9.33 -0.49
CA MET A 139 -10.49 8.10 0.20
C MET A 139 -11.06 8.39 1.60
N TYR A 140 -10.39 9.25 2.37
CA TYR A 140 -10.87 9.60 3.71
C TYR A 140 -12.15 10.45 3.69
N ASP A 141 -12.31 11.34 2.72
CA ASP A 141 -13.56 12.10 2.55
C ASP A 141 -14.74 11.15 2.29
N ILE A 142 -14.60 10.19 1.35
CA ILE A 142 -15.63 9.20 1.03
C ILE A 142 -16.00 8.35 2.26
N ILE A 143 -15.00 7.88 3.02
CA ILE A 143 -15.23 7.07 4.22
C ILE A 143 -15.91 7.90 5.32
N ALA A 144 -15.44 9.13 5.56
CA ALA A 144 -16.01 9.99 6.60
C ALA A 144 -17.45 10.43 6.30
N GLU A 145 -17.75 10.69 5.02
CA GLU A 145 -19.12 10.97 4.57
C GLU A 145 -20.04 9.78 4.86
N GLU A 146 -19.58 8.55 4.61
CA GLU A 146 -20.37 7.35 4.88
C GLU A 146 -20.55 7.09 6.39
N LEU A 147 -19.50 7.25 7.20
CA LEU A 147 -19.62 7.10 8.66
C LEU A 147 -20.66 8.06 9.24
N LYS A 148 -20.70 9.29 8.71
CA LYS A 148 -21.71 10.28 9.08
C LYS A 148 -23.11 9.87 8.60
N ALA A 149 -23.24 9.39 7.36
CA ALA A 149 -24.52 8.98 6.79
C ALA A 149 -25.13 7.73 7.47
N SER A 150 -24.27 6.81 7.91
CA SER A 150 -24.64 5.60 8.66
C SER A 150 -24.82 5.84 10.17
N GLU A 151 -24.73 7.10 10.62
CA GLU A 151 -24.92 7.52 12.02
C GLU A 151 -24.05 6.77 13.05
N ILE A 152 -22.86 6.31 12.63
CA ILE A 152 -21.92 5.62 13.52
C ILE A 152 -21.19 6.66 14.37
N LEU A 153 -21.78 6.95 15.53
CA LEU A 153 -21.22 7.90 16.50
C LEU A 153 -19.81 7.48 16.93
N TYR A 154 -18.89 8.44 16.97
CA TYR A 154 -17.50 8.30 17.42
C TYR A 154 -16.58 7.40 16.58
N ALA A 155 -17.05 6.83 15.46
CA ALA A 155 -16.18 6.11 14.54
C ALA A 155 -15.24 7.07 13.81
N HIS A 156 -13.97 6.68 13.71
CA HIS A 156 -12.94 7.42 13.01
C HIS A 156 -12.65 6.75 11.65
N PRO A 157 -12.35 7.50 10.57
CA PRO A 157 -11.97 6.88 9.28
C PRO A 157 -10.77 5.92 9.39
N GLN A 158 -9.87 6.18 10.35
CA GLN A 158 -8.72 5.32 10.66
C GLN A 158 -9.09 4.05 11.47
N ASP A 159 -10.36 3.82 11.78
CA ASP A 159 -10.86 2.52 12.21
C ASP A 159 -11.06 1.57 11.01
N TYR A 160 -10.91 2.06 9.77
CA TYR A 160 -11.08 1.26 8.55
C TYR A 160 -9.89 1.34 7.61
N LEU A 161 -9.29 2.52 7.43
CA LEU A 161 -8.19 2.75 6.48
C LEU A 161 -6.99 3.37 7.17
N ASN A 162 -5.83 2.75 7.04
CA ASN A 162 -4.59 3.28 7.58
C ASN A 162 -3.42 3.20 6.61
N PHE A 163 -2.62 4.26 6.62
CA PHE A 163 -1.35 4.34 5.90
C PHE A 163 -0.18 4.34 6.87
N TYR A 164 0.87 3.63 6.48
CA TYR A 164 2.12 3.46 7.22
C TYR A 164 3.30 3.64 6.27
N CYS A 165 4.47 3.88 6.84
CA CYS A 165 5.75 3.75 6.16
C CYS A 165 6.72 2.98 7.05
N LEU A 166 7.90 2.64 6.52
CA LEU A 166 8.93 1.93 7.26
C LEU A 166 10.14 2.83 7.53
N GLY A 167 10.75 2.64 8.70
CA GLY A 167 11.97 3.33 9.08
C GLY A 167 12.80 2.52 10.04
N ASN A 168 14.09 2.82 10.07
CA ASN A 168 15.02 2.29 11.04
C ASN A 168 15.72 3.42 11.78
N ARG A 169 16.06 3.15 13.04
CA ARG A 169 16.86 4.06 13.87
C ARG A 169 17.87 3.27 14.68
N GLU A 170 19.14 3.56 14.45
CA GLU A 170 20.28 2.88 15.06
C GLU A 170 21.14 3.87 15.84
N TRP A 171 21.78 3.39 16.89
CA TRP A 171 22.67 4.23 17.69
C TRP A 171 23.98 4.45 16.94
N CYS A 172 24.31 5.70 16.62
CA CYS A 172 25.61 6.05 16.05
C CYS A 172 26.62 6.35 17.16
N ASN A 173 27.58 5.44 17.37
CA ASN A 173 28.75 5.70 18.21
C ASN A 173 29.74 6.60 17.46
N GLU A 174 30.08 7.77 18.02
CA GLU A 174 31.16 8.62 17.48
C GLU A 174 32.54 7.91 17.50
N GLU A 175 32.73 6.91 18.37
CA GLU A 175 34.01 6.21 18.57
C GLU A 175 34.33 5.12 17.54
N GLY A 176 33.37 4.69 16.70
CA GLY A 176 33.59 3.65 15.67
C GLY A 176 34.23 4.15 14.36
N SER A 177 34.55 5.45 14.27
CA SER A 177 34.82 6.14 13.00
C SER A 177 36.32 6.25 12.62
N THR A 178 37.20 5.42 13.19
CA THR A 178 38.66 5.44 12.89
C THR A 178 39.15 4.30 11.99
N SER A 179 38.30 3.36 11.55
CA SER A 179 38.75 2.18 10.79
C SER A 179 38.08 1.99 9.42
N GLY A 180 37.67 3.07 8.75
CA GLY A 180 37.15 3.02 7.38
C GLY A 180 37.55 4.26 6.55
N SER A 181 38.59 4.08 5.73
CA SER A 181 39.14 4.93 4.66
C SER A 181 38.44 6.24 4.24
N ASN A 182 39.27 7.29 4.11
CA ASN A 182 39.06 8.56 3.37
C ASN A 182 38.03 9.54 3.92
N ARG A 183 38.36 10.18 5.07
CA ARG A 183 37.89 11.55 5.33
C ARG A 183 38.58 12.51 4.35
N SER A 184 37.96 12.72 3.19
CA SER A 184 38.30 13.87 2.36
C SER A 184 38.06 15.13 3.19
N SER A 185 39.12 15.90 3.39
CA SER A 185 39.14 17.20 4.06
C SER A 185 38.40 18.25 3.23
N SER A 186 37.07 18.19 3.23
CA SER A 186 36.20 19.31 2.91
C SER A 186 35.14 19.37 4.01
N GLY A 187 34.74 20.57 4.43
CA GLY A 187 33.80 20.81 5.54
C GLY A 187 32.37 20.33 5.26
N SER A 188 32.18 19.08 4.85
CA SER A 188 30.88 18.47 4.62
C SER A 188 30.19 18.24 5.96
N SER A 189 29.18 19.05 6.26
CA SER A 189 28.28 18.85 7.38
C SER A 189 27.72 17.43 7.36
N VAL A 190 27.89 16.68 8.44
CA VAL A 190 27.23 15.39 8.65
C VAL A 190 25.73 15.55 8.41
N SER A 191 25.13 14.68 7.59
CA SER A 191 23.70 14.79 7.27
C SER A 191 22.86 14.63 8.55
N PRO A 192 21.70 15.31 8.66
CA PRO A 192 20.79 15.12 9.80
C PRO A 192 20.37 13.65 10.00
N SER A 193 20.27 12.87 8.92
CA SER A 193 19.99 11.43 8.99
C SER A 193 21.10 10.64 9.70
N TYR A 194 22.36 10.90 9.38
CA TYR A 194 23.50 10.27 10.03
C TYR A 194 23.59 10.69 11.49
N LYS A 195 23.45 12.00 11.78
CA LYS A 195 23.50 12.52 13.15
C LYS A 195 22.47 11.86 14.06
N ASN A 196 21.25 11.65 13.55
CA ASN A 196 20.15 11.08 14.33
C ASN A 196 20.06 9.55 14.21
N GLY A 197 20.99 8.93 13.48
CA GLY A 197 21.04 7.49 13.21
C GLY A 197 19.75 6.95 12.59
N ARG A 198 19.01 7.75 11.81
CA ARG A 198 17.67 7.39 11.33
C ARG A 198 17.52 7.55 9.83
N PHE A 199 16.82 6.62 9.20
CA PHE A 199 16.41 6.74 7.80
C PHE A 199 15.19 5.87 7.51
N MET A 200 14.49 6.15 6.40
CA MET A 200 13.42 5.27 5.96
C MET A 200 13.98 3.91 5.52
N ILE A 201 13.23 2.84 5.78
CA ILE A 201 13.38 1.60 5.03
C ILE A 201 12.54 1.76 3.78
N TYR A 202 13.17 1.67 2.61
CA TYR A 202 12.49 1.98 1.37
C TYR A 202 11.56 0.85 0.94
N VAL A 203 10.27 1.14 0.90
CA VAL A 203 9.25 0.18 0.44
C VAL A 203 9.24 0.15 -1.08
N HIS A 204 9.95 -0.81 -1.65
CA HIS A 204 9.94 -1.08 -3.10
C HIS A 204 9.00 -2.23 -3.48
N ALA A 205 8.26 -2.80 -2.52
CA ALA A 205 7.27 -3.84 -2.78
C ALA A 205 6.19 -3.37 -3.76
N LYS A 206 5.53 -4.34 -4.41
CA LYS A 206 4.30 -4.15 -5.18
C LYS A 206 3.40 -5.38 -4.98
N GLY A 207 2.76 -5.44 -3.83
CA GLY A 207 1.95 -6.58 -3.44
C GLY A 207 0.67 -6.21 -2.69
N MET A 208 -0.29 -7.12 -2.74
CA MET A 208 -1.55 -7.04 -2.00
C MET A 208 -1.93 -8.42 -1.49
N ILE A 209 -2.28 -8.50 -0.20
CA ILE A 209 -2.83 -9.68 0.45
C ILE A 209 -4.28 -9.38 0.78
N VAL A 210 -5.17 -10.32 0.44
CA VAL A 210 -6.60 -10.22 0.70
C VAL A 210 -7.03 -11.40 1.55
N ASP A 211 -7.61 -11.09 2.71
CA ASP A 211 -8.26 -12.05 3.62
C ASP A 211 -7.39 -13.24 4.05
N ASP A 212 -6.06 -13.11 3.97
CA ASP A 212 -5.08 -14.19 4.18
C ASP A 212 -5.31 -15.45 3.31
N GLU A 213 -6.09 -15.33 2.23
CA GLU A 213 -6.39 -16.41 1.28
C GLU A 213 -5.79 -16.17 -0.11
N TYR A 214 -5.68 -14.91 -0.54
CA TYR A 214 -5.23 -14.54 -1.88
C TYR A 214 -4.12 -13.49 -1.81
N VAL A 215 -3.14 -13.61 -2.72
CA VAL A 215 -2.04 -12.67 -2.83
C VAL A 215 -1.80 -12.28 -4.29
N ILE A 216 -1.53 -10.99 -4.53
CA ILE A 216 -0.96 -10.48 -5.78
C ILE A 216 0.46 -10.00 -5.49
N LEU A 217 1.43 -10.44 -6.29
CA LEU A 217 2.83 -10.00 -6.24
C LEU A 217 3.31 -9.70 -7.66
N GLY A 218 4.05 -8.60 -7.86
CA GLY A 218 4.56 -8.26 -9.19
C GLY A 218 5.45 -7.03 -9.23
N SER A 219 5.53 -6.41 -10.40
CA SER A 219 6.28 -5.17 -10.64
C SER A 219 5.41 -3.91 -10.61
N ALA A 220 4.09 -4.06 -10.77
CA ALA A 220 3.17 -2.96 -10.98
C ALA A 220 2.89 -2.12 -9.73
N ASN A 221 3.26 -0.85 -9.77
CA ASN A 221 2.94 0.11 -8.72
C ASN A 221 1.46 0.54 -8.75
N ILE A 222 0.91 1.01 -7.64
CA ILE A 222 -0.44 1.62 -7.62
C ILE A 222 -0.31 3.08 -8.09
N ASN A 223 -0.12 3.23 -9.39
CA ASN A 223 -0.15 4.50 -10.13
C ASN A 223 -0.61 4.26 -11.58
N GLN A 224 -0.89 5.33 -12.31
CA GLN A 224 -1.31 5.21 -13.71
C GLN A 224 -0.24 4.63 -14.63
N ARG A 225 1.04 4.85 -14.32
CA ARG A 225 2.17 4.35 -15.13
C ARG A 225 2.15 2.82 -15.21
N SER A 226 1.90 2.14 -14.11
CA SER A 226 1.83 0.69 -14.05
C SER A 226 0.43 0.13 -14.35
N MET A 227 -0.65 0.85 -14.02
CA MET A 227 -2.03 0.33 -14.17
C MET A 227 -2.66 0.56 -15.55
N ALA A 228 -2.07 1.42 -16.40
CA ALA A 228 -2.66 1.78 -17.69
C ALA A 228 -2.48 0.76 -18.81
N GLY A 229 -1.58 -0.22 -18.70
CA GLY A 229 -1.28 -1.19 -19.78
C GLY A 229 -0.51 -0.64 -20.98
N SER A 230 -0.73 0.63 -21.34
CA SER A 230 -0.11 1.31 -22.49
C SER A 230 0.92 2.37 -22.06
N ARG A 231 1.54 2.18 -20.89
CA ARG A 231 2.59 3.06 -20.35
C ARG A 231 3.82 2.21 -20.06
N ASP A 232 4.09 1.86 -18.80
CA ASP A 232 5.16 0.91 -18.50
C ASP A 232 4.64 -0.52 -18.63
N THR A 233 5.52 -1.43 -19.05
CA THR A 233 5.21 -2.85 -19.16
C THR A 233 5.38 -3.53 -17.80
N GLU A 234 4.34 -4.16 -17.27
CA GLU A 234 4.35 -4.78 -15.95
C GLU A 234 3.89 -6.24 -16.00
N ILE A 235 4.33 -7.01 -15.01
CA ILE A 235 3.86 -8.38 -14.77
C ILE A 235 3.51 -8.56 -13.29
N ALA A 236 2.48 -9.34 -13.02
CA ALA A 236 2.12 -9.77 -11.68
C ALA A 236 1.58 -11.20 -11.72
N MET A 237 1.68 -11.90 -10.59
CA MET A 237 0.97 -13.16 -10.37
C MET A 237 -0.09 -12.96 -9.29
N GLY A 238 -1.21 -13.65 -9.44
CA GLY A 238 -2.19 -13.86 -8.37
C GLY A 238 -2.24 -15.32 -7.99
N ALA A 239 -2.28 -15.60 -6.69
CA ALA A 239 -2.31 -16.98 -6.21
C ALA A 239 -3.14 -17.13 -4.92
N TYR A 240 -3.73 -18.31 -4.77
CA TYR A 240 -4.37 -18.77 -3.54
C TYR A 240 -4.17 -20.29 -3.37
N GLN A 241 -4.39 -20.74 -2.15
CA GLN A 241 -4.36 -22.17 -1.82
C GLN A 241 -5.80 -22.67 -1.65
N PRO A 242 -6.33 -23.56 -2.52
CA PRO A 242 -7.73 -23.97 -2.50
C PRO A 242 -8.16 -24.57 -1.16
N HIS A 243 -7.27 -25.29 -0.50
CA HIS A 243 -7.55 -25.87 0.82
C HIS A 243 -7.44 -24.87 1.97
N HIS A 244 -7.01 -23.63 1.72
CA HIS A 244 -6.88 -22.56 2.72
C HIS A 244 -7.67 -21.31 2.28
N THR A 245 -8.95 -21.49 2.00
CA THR A 245 -9.90 -20.40 1.73
C THR A 245 -10.95 -20.29 2.83
N TRP A 246 -11.55 -19.12 3.00
CA TRP A 246 -12.64 -18.93 3.95
C TRP A 246 -13.82 -19.87 3.67
N THR A 247 -14.16 -20.07 2.39
CA THR A 247 -15.26 -20.94 1.96
C THR A 247 -15.04 -22.40 2.37
N ASN A 248 -13.82 -22.93 2.19
CA ASN A 248 -13.52 -24.34 2.46
C ASN A 248 -13.22 -24.61 3.93
N LYS A 249 -12.56 -23.67 4.63
CA LYS A 249 -12.21 -23.83 6.04
C LYS A 249 -13.34 -23.44 6.99
N LYS A 250 -14.26 -22.55 6.57
CA LYS A 250 -15.30 -21.93 7.42
C LYS A 250 -14.74 -21.22 8.66
N GLN A 251 -13.45 -20.92 8.65
CA GLN A 251 -12.69 -20.22 9.67
C GLN A 251 -11.51 -19.52 8.98
N HIS A 252 -10.82 -18.67 9.72
CA HIS A 252 -9.68 -17.92 9.20
C HIS A 252 -8.65 -18.84 8.52
N PRO A 253 -8.31 -18.61 7.24
CA PRO A 253 -7.34 -19.43 6.52
C PRO A 253 -5.96 -19.22 7.13
N ARG A 254 -5.27 -20.33 7.41
CA ARG A 254 -3.90 -20.34 7.96
C ARG A 254 -2.96 -21.11 7.02
N GLY A 255 -2.95 -20.68 5.77
CA GLY A 255 -2.06 -21.21 4.72
C GLY A 255 -0.72 -20.47 4.67
N GLN A 256 -0.01 -20.62 3.55
CA GLN A 256 1.22 -19.89 3.25
C GLN A 256 0.98 -18.39 3.07
N VAL A 257 -0.17 -17.96 2.54
CA VAL A 257 -0.52 -16.52 2.45
C VAL A 257 -0.58 -15.89 3.85
N TYR A 258 -1.31 -16.52 4.77
CA TYR A 258 -1.31 -16.16 6.19
C TYR A 258 0.10 -16.13 6.79
N GLY A 259 0.89 -17.19 6.56
CA GLY A 259 2.26 -17.29 7.08
C GLY A 259 3.17 -16.17 6.55
N TYR A 260 3.06 -15.85 5.26
CA TYR A 260 3.79 -14.75 4.63
C TYR A 260 3.41 -13.40 5.23
N ARG A 261 2.11 -13.13 5.39
CA ARG A 261 1.61 -11.91 6.02
C ARG A 261 2.03 -11.79 7.49
N MET A 262 2.01 -12.89 8.27
CA MET A 262 2.55 -12.93 9.64
C MET A 262 4.05 -12.64 9.65
N SER A 263 4.82 -13.17 8.70
CA SER A 263 6.26 -12.94 8.59
C SER A 263 6.56 -11.46 8.35
N LEU A 264 5.86 -10.82 7.40
CA LEU A 264 5.99 -9.39 7.13
C LEU A 264 5.60 -8.55 8.35
N TRP A 265 4.50 -8.89 9.02
CA TRP A 265 4.09 -8.18 10.22
C TRP A 265 5.10 -8.36 11.36
N THR A 266 5.71 -9.54 11.50
CA THR A 266 6.76 -9.77 12.49
C THR A 266 8.00 -8.92 12.21
N GLU A 267 8.39 -8.79 10.95
CA GLU A 267 9.47 -7.88 10.51
C GLU A 267 9.13 -6.42 10.86
N HIS A 268 7.94 -5.96 10.44
CA HIS A 268 7.56 -4.56 10.58
C HIS A 268 7.21 -4.16 12.02
N MET A 269 6.69 -5.08 12.83
CA MET A 269 6.22 -4.80 14.19
C MET A 269 7.16 -5.34 15.27
N GLY A 270 8.19 -6.11 14.90
CA GLY A 270 9.19 -6.69 15.81
C GLY A 270 8.66 -7.72 16.81
N THR A 271 7.39 -8.11 16.71
CA THR A 271 6.68 -8.96 17.68
C THR A 271 5.58 -9.77 16.99
N ILE A 272 5.10 -10.83 17.67
CA ILE A 272 3.93 -11.60 17.26
C ILE A 272 2.94 -11.56 18.41
N GLU A 273 1.80 -10.91 18.19
CA GLU A 273 0.73 -10.82 19.18
C GLU A 273 -0.54 -11.53 18.70
N ASP A 274 -1.38 -11.99 19.63
CA ASP A 274 -2.58 -12.76 19.30
C ASP A 274 -3.59 -11.96 18.45
N HIS A 275 -3.71 -10.65 18.70
CA HIS A 275 -4.60 -9.78 17.93
C HIS A 275 -4.18 -9.67 16.46
N MET A 276 -2.90 -9.89 16.11
CA MET A 276 -2.41 -9.88 14.73
C MET A 276 -2.92 -11.05 13.89
N LYS A 277 -3.52 -12.05 14.55
CA LYS A 277 -4.14 -13.20 13.89
C LYS A 277 -5.52 -12.88 13.31
N GLU A 278 -6.11 -11.73 13.66
CA GLU A 278 -7.41 -11.25 13.20
C GLU A 278 -7.28 -9.79 12.70
N PRO A 279 -6.67 -9.58 11.52
CA PRO A 279 -6.36 -8.24 10.99
C PRO A 279 -7.60 -7.37 10.74
N GLU A 280 -8.75 -8.00 10.51
CA GLU A 280 -10.03 -7.33 10.39
C GLU A 280 -10.47 -6.71 11.72
N SER A 281 -10.05 -7.21 12.88
CA SER A 281 -10.57 -6.73 14.17
C SER A 281 -10.19 -5.27 14.44
N LEU A 282 -11.06 -4.55 15.17
CA LEU A 282 -10.75 -3.18 15.60
C LEU A 282 -9.58 -3.15 16.59
N ALA A 283 -9.51 -4.15 17.48
CA ALA A 283 -8.42 -4.32 18.42
C ALA A 283 -7.07 -4.46 17.71
N CYS A 284 -6.97 -5.31 16.68
CA CYS A 284 -5.76 -5.41 15.87
C CYS A 284 -5.36 -4.05 15.27
N MET A 285 -6.31 -3.36 14.64
CA MET A 285 -6.03 -2.08 14.00
C MET A 285 -5.57 -1.01 14.99
N HIS A 286 -6.20 -0.92 16.16
CA HIS A 286 -5.81 0.03 17.22
C HIS A 286 -4.41 -0.27 17.76
N ASN A 287 -4.07 -1.53 18.00
CA ASN A 287 -2.73 -1.92 18.44
C ASN A 287 -1.66 -1.58 17.39
N VAL A 288 -1.90 -1.91 16.12
CA VAL A 288 -0.98 -1.57 15.02
C VAL A 288 -0.82 -0.05 14.90
N ASN A 289 -1.90 0.71 15.03
CA ASN A 289 -1.85 2.17 15.04
C ASN A 289 -1.07 2.74 16.22
N GLN A 290 -1.27 2.20 17.42
CA GLN A 290 -0.57 2.64 18.62
C GLN A 290 0.93 2.39 18.49
N LEU A 291 1.34 1.18 18.09
CA LEU A 291 2.73 0.83 17.85
C LEU A 291 3.38 1.76 16.81
N ALA A 292 2.70 1.96 15.67
CA ALA A 292 3.20 2.80 14.59
C ALA A 292 3.31 4.28 15.00
N GLU A 293 2.40 4.79 15.84
CA GLU A 293 2.47 6.15 16.39
C GLU A 293 3.62 6.29 17.39
N ASP A 294 3.80 5.30 18.26
CA ASP A 294 4.89 5.26 19.24
C ASP A 294 6.26 5.22 18.55
N ASN A 295 6.39 4.39 17.52
CA ASN A 295 7.59 4.36 16.69
C ASN A 295 7.79 5.66 15.92
N TRP A 296 6.72 6.30 15.40
CA TRP A 296 6.85 7.61 14.75
C TRP A 296 7.40 8.66 15.73
N ARG A 297 6.85 8.73 16.96
CA ARG A 297 7.35 9.64 18.00
C ARG A 297 8.83 9.41 18.29
N LYS A 298 9.23 8.15 18.50
CA LYS A 298 10.63 7.75 18.72
C LYS A 298 11.51 8.03 17.50
N PHE A 299 11.02 7.83 16.29
CA PHE A 299 11.77 8.08 15.06
C PHE A 299 12.07 9.56 14.90
N THR A 300 11.10 10.43 15.18
CA THR A 300 11.25 11.89 15.03
C THR A 300 11.94 12.60 16.21
N SER A 301 12.03 11.94 17.36
CA SER A 301 12.67 12.49 18.57
C SER A 301 14.14 12.88 18.33
N ASP A 302 14.57 13.99 18.95
CA ASP A 302 16.00 14.36 18.98
C ASP A 302 16.80 13.32 19.77
N ASP A 303 16.32 12.94 20.95
CA ASP A 303 16.93 11.88 21.76
C ASP A 303 16.74 10.51 21.10
N PHE A 304 17.78 9.69 21.12
CA PHE A 304 17.72 8.33 20.61
C PHE A 304 16.85 7.44 21.48
N SER A 305 16.02 6.63 20.83
CA SER A 305 15.32 5.51 21.43
C SER A 305 15.15 4.43 20.38
N PRO A 306 15.37 3.14 20.73
CA PRO A 306 15.17 2.06 19.78
C PRO A 306 13.69 1.95 19.39
N LEU A 307 13.46 1.68 18.11
CA LEU A 307 12.12 1.37 17.59
C LEU A 307 11.76 -0.07 17.93
N GLN A 308 10.46 -0.35 18.01
CA GLN A 308 9.96 -1.71 18.03
C GLN A 308 9.58 -2.11 16.59
N GLY A 309 10.41 -2.92 15.94
CA GLY A 309 10.29 -3.16 14.51
C GLY A 309 10.55 -1.89 13.70
N HIS A 310 9.85 -1.75 12.58
CA HIS A 310 10.11 -0.75 11.55
C HIS A 310 8.88 0.08 11.15
N ILE A 311 7.68 -0.33 11.57
CA ILE A 311 6.44 0.31 11.17
C ILE A 311 6.33 1.69 11.81
N LEU A 312 6.06 2.69 10.97
CA LEU A 312 5.83 4.08 11.35
C LEU A 312 4.44 4.50 10.87
N LYS A 313 3.73 5.27 11.68
CA LYS A 313 2.49 5.90 11.22
C LYS A 313 2.85 6.88 10.10
N TYR A 314 2.18 6.78 8.95
CA TYR A 314 2.43 7.74 7.86
C TYR A 314 2.19 9.18 8.39
N PRO A 315 3.06 10.16 8.08
CA PRO A 315 3.12 11.45 8.79
C PRO A 315 2.02 12.46 8.43
N ILE A 316 0.77 11.99 8.48
CA ILE A 316 -0.44 12.77 8.31
C ILE A 316 -1.32 12.61 9.55
N LYS A 317 -2.10 13.64 9.84
CA LYS A 317 -3.19 13.59 10.80
C LYS A 317 -4.50 13.58 10.03
N VAL A 318 -5.40 12.68 10.39
CA VAL A 318 -6.74 12.57 9.82
C VAL A 318 -7.72 12.94 10.93
N ASN A 319 -8.69 13.78 10.62
CA ASN A 319 -9.76 14.14 11.56
C ASN A 319 -11.01 13.27 11.31
N TYR A 320 -11.95 13.28 12.26
CA TYR A 320 -13.24 12.56 12.15
C TYR A 320 -14.04 12.89 10.88
N ASN A 321 -13.87 14.08 10.32
CA ASN A 321 -14.52 14.50 9.07
C ASN A 321 -13.75 14.12 7.79
N GLY A 322 -12.71 13.28 7.90
CA GLY A 322 -11.89 12.84 6.77
C GLY A 322 -10.80 13.84 6.33
N LYS A 323 -10.80 15.07 6.86
CA LYS A 323 -9.80 16.08 6.47
C LYS A 323 -8.42 15.73 7.01
N MET A 324 -7.44 15.75 6.10
CA MET A 324 -6.05 15.50 6.43
C MET A 324 -5.28 16.80 6.64
N CYS A 325 -4.31 16.76 7.54
CA CYS A 325 -3.26 17.77 7.64
C CYS A 325 -1.89 17.13 7.87
N LYS A 326 -0.82 17.87 7.59
CA LYS A 326 0.53 17.41 7.91
C LYS A 326 0.70 17.29 9.42
N LYS A 327 1.38 16.25 9.92
CA LYS A 327 1.84 16.26 11.31
C LYS A 327 2.87 17.38 11.47
N ASN A 328 2.76 18.17 12.54
CA ASN A 328 3.72 19.22 12.87
C ASN A 328 5.02 18.58 13.39
N THR A 329 5.79 17.96 12.51
CA THR A 329 7.07 17.34 12.85
C THR A 329 8.02 17.61 11.70
N THR A 330 9.01 18.46 11.93
CA THR A 330 10.07 18.76 10.96
C THR A 330 11.03 17.56 10.97
N LEU A 331 11.13 16.84 9.85
CA LEU A 331 12.02 15.68 9.70
C LEU A 331 13.45 16.06 9.30
#